data_AF-A0A9E0ILS5-F1
#
_entry.id   AF-A0A9E0ILS5-F1
#
_cell.length_a   1.000
_cell.length_b   1.000
_cell.length_c   1.000
_cell.angle_alpha   90.00
_cell.angle_beta   90.00
_cell.angle_gamma   90.00
#
_symmetry.space_group_name_H-M   'P 1'
#
loop_
_entity.id
_entity.type
_entity.pdbx_description
1 polymer ?
#
loop_
_entity_poly.entity_id
_entity_poly.type
_entity_poly.pdbx_seq_one_letter_code
_entity_poly.pdbx_strand_id
1 'polypeptide(L)'
;MSRPARVALRRAAFSLLFLLPFTMGHGDEGGGCCSEPPLFGPVTEATCPTPSTLTYANFGQPFMAAYCTRCHASTLTGEARNGAPSFHDFDLIDNIRAVREHIDQTTGSGPAATNESMPPDGDIPTLAERQQLAEWLACGAP
;
A
#
# COMPACT_ATOMS: atom_id res chain seq x y z
N MET A 1 52.59 4.28 13.98
CA MET A 1 53.27 3.25 13.15
C MET A 1 52.50 3.10 11.86
N SER A 2 52.95 3.80 10.81
CA SER A 2 52.39 3.74 9.46
C SER A 2 53.30 2.90 8.57
N ARG A 3 52.73 2.00 7.77
CA ARG A 3 53.37 1.31 6.63
C ARG A 3 52.29 0.70 5.71
N PRO A 4 52.58 0.44 4.41
CA PRO A 4 52.00 1.24 3.32
C PRO A 4 51.49 0.41 2.11
N ALA A 5 51.06 1.13 1.05
CA ALA A 5 51.19 0.83 -0.39
C ALA A 5 50.37 -0.37 -0.94
N ARG A 6 49.43 -0.23 -1.88
CA ARG A 6 49.43 0.24 -3.30
C ARG A 6 49.11 -0.95 -4.23
N VAL A 7 48.11 -0.71 -5.08
CA VAL A 7 48.02 -1.13 -6.50
C VAL A 7 47.85 -2.62 -6.81
N ALA A 8 46.73 -2.97 -7.46
CA ALA A 8 46.75 -3.77 -8.69
C ALA A 8 45.44 -3.63 -9.48
N LEU A 9 45.56 -2.85 -10.55
CA LEU A 9 44.71 -2.79 -11.74
C LEU A 9 44.53 -4.19 -12.36
N ARG A 10 43.31 -4.61 -12.69
CA ARG A 10 43.07 -5.55 -13.80
C ARG A 10 41.84 -5.13 -14.60
N ARG A 11 42.13 -4.48 -15.73
CA ARG A 11 41.23 -4.32 -16.88
C ARG A 11 40.96 -5.70 -17.46
N ALA A 12 39.70 -6.03 -17.71
CA ALA A 12 39.33 -7.02 -18.70
C ALA A 12 38.40 -6.32 -19.71
N ALA A 13 38.97 -6.02 -20.87
CA ALA A 13 38.23 -5.55 -22.03
C ALA A 13 37.46 -6.75 -22.60
N PHE A 14 36.14 -6.64 -22.68
CA PHE A 14 35.31 -7.56 -23.44
C PHE A 14 35.02 -6.90 -24.79
N SER A 15 35.83 -7.27 -25.79
CA SER A 15 35.48 -7.06 -27.19
C SER A 15 34.41 -8.08 -27.57
N LEU A 16 33.28 -7.61 -28.10
CA LEU A 16 32.76 -8.14 -29.35
C LEU A 16 31.76 -7.16 -29.96
N LEU A 17 32.20 -6.53 -31.03
CA LEU A 17 31.41 -5.77 -31.98
C LEU A 17 30.51 -6.75 -32.73
N PHE A 18 29.22 -6.77 -32.45
CA PHE A 18 28.22 -7.39 -33.32
C PHE A 18 27.39 -6.29 -33.98
N LEU A 19 27.78 -5.96 -35.21
CA LEU A 19 26.99 -5.20 -36.17
C LEU A 19 26.01 -6.17 -36.85
N LEU A 20 24.74 -6.09 -36.51
CA LEU A 20 23.65 -6.62 -37.33
C LEU A 20 22.53 -5.56 -37.43
N PRO A 21 22.10 -5.18 -38.64
CA PRO A 21 20.97 -4.28 -38.85
C PRO A 21 19.69 -5.10 -38.71
N PHE A 22 19.08 -5.07 -37.52
CA PHE A 22 17.77 -5.68 -37.33
C PHE A 22 16.70 -4.60 -37.47
N THR A 23 16.08 -4.63 -38.64
CA THR A 23 14.69 -4.30 -38.94
C THR A 23 13.97 -3.33 -38.01
N MET A 24 13.54 -2.22 -38.62
CA MET A 24 12.44 -1.36 -38.20
C MET A 24 11.24 -2.21 -37.74
N GLY A 25 11.22 -2.56 -36.45
CA GLY A 25 10.06 -3.09 -35.76
C GLY A 25 9.09 -1.94 -35.56
N HIS A 26 7.98 -2.00 -36.27
CA HIS A 26 6.77 -1.24 -35.93
C HIS A 26 6.51 -1.48 -34.44
N GLY A 27 6.61 -0.41 -33.63
CA GLY A 27 6.19 -0.43 -32.24
C GLY A 27 4.69 -0.68 -32.21
N ASP A 28 4.32 -1.94 -31.98
CA ASP A 28 3.02 -2.31 -31.46
C ASP A 28 3.00 -1.85 -30.00
N GLU A 29 2.62 -0.58 -29.79
CA GLU A 29 2.33 -0.03 -28.47
C GLU A 29 0.98 -0.59 -27.97
N GLY A 30 0.93 -1.91 -27.78
CA GLY A 30 -0.11 -2.57 -27.01
C GLY A 30 0.14 -2.32 -25.53
N GLY A 31 -0.50 -1.31 -24.93
CA GLY A 31 -0.31 -1.03 -23.51
C GLY A 31 -1.17 0.08 -22.89
N GLY A 32 -2.49 -0.08 -22.90
CA GLY A 32 -3.41 0.48 -21.89
C GLY A 32 -3.80 1.96 -22.02
N CYS A 33 -5.02 2.24 -22.50
CA CYS A 33 -5.64 3.57 -22.48
C CYS A 33 -6.04 4.09 -21.09
N CYS A 34 -5.70 3.39 -20.01
CA CYS A 34 -6.09 3.77 -18.65
C CYS A 34 -4.90 3.58 -17.70
N SER A 35 -3.99 4.55 -17.69
CA SER A 35 -3.03 4.69 -16.57
C SER A 35 -3.81 5.18 -15.35
N GLU A 36 -4.62 4.30 -14.74
CA GLU A 36 -5.19 4.59 -13.42
C GLU A 36 -4.03 4.65 -12.40
N PRO A 37 -4.01 5.67 -11.53
CA PRO A 37 -3.09 5.68 -10.40
C PRO A 37 -3.21 4.35 -9.63
N PRO A 38 -2.10 3.79 -9.13
CA PRO A 38 -2.17 2.56 -8.36
C PRO A 38 -3.06 2.77 -7.13
N LEU A 39 -4.12 1.97 -7.02
CA LEU A 39 -5.05 1.98 -5.88
C LEU A 39 -4.32 1.78 -4.55
N PHE A 40 -3.23 1.00 -4.59
CA PHE A 40 -2.39 0.66 -3.46
C PHE A 40 -1.10 1.47 -3.48
N GLY A 41 -0.85 2.20 -2.40
CA GLY A 41 0.45 2.76 -2.06
C GLY A 41 1.37 1.71 -1.40
N PRO A 42 2.60 2.09 -1.05
CA PRO A 42 3.49 1.24 -0.29
C PRO A 42 2.94 0.98 1.13
N VAL A 43 3.44 -0.06 1.79
CA VAL A 43 3.24 -0.26 3.23
C VAL A 43 3.80 0.93 4.00
N THR A 44 3.13 1.33 5.07
CA THR A 44 3.48 2.55 5.81
C THR A 44 4.62 2.35 6.81
N GLU A 45 4.96 1.08 7.08
CA GLU A 45 5.95 0.66 8.09
C GLU A 45 5.61 1.13 9.52
N ALA A 46 4.34 1.40 9.81
CA ALA A 46 3.90 1.62 11.18
C ALA A 46 4.19 0.38 12.05
N THR A 47 4.55 0.61 13.30
CA THR A 47 4.84 -0.45 14.27
C THR A 47 3.81 -0.44 15.39
N CYS A 48 3.56 -1.59 16.00
CA CYS A 48 2.66 -1.67 17.14
C CYS A 48 3.32 -1.04 18.39
N PRO A 49 2.79 0.07 18.95
CA PRO A 49 3.34 0.64 20.18
C PRO A 49 3.12 -0.31 21.36
N THR A 50 4.04 -0.28 22.34
CA THR A 50 3.93 -1.08 23.57
C THR A 50 4.01 -0.16 24.80
N PRO A 51 2.93 -0.03 25.60
CA PRO A 51 1.61 -0.63 25.39
C PRO A 51 0.83 0.06 24.26
N SER A 52 0.02 -0.70 23.52
CA SER A 52 -1.02 -0.13 22.64
C SER A 52 -2.31 0.07 23.44
N THR A 53 -2.99 1.19 23.21
CA THR A 53 -4.29 1.49 23.81
C THR A 53 -5.44 1.39 22.82
N LEU A 54 -5.14 1.18 21.53
CA LEU A 54 -6.13 1.06 20.47
C LEU A 54 -6.68 -0.37 20.45
N THR A 55 -8.01 -0.46 20.45
CA THR A 55 -8.78 -1.70 20.42
C THR A 55 -9.84 -1.61 19.34
N TYR A 56 -10.42 -2.73 18.96
CA TYR A 56 -11.58 -2.73 18.08
C TYR A 56 -12.73 -1.88 18.63
N ALA A 57 -13.03 -1.98 19.93
CA ALA A 57 -14.17 -1.28 20.53
C ALA A 57 -13.98 0.24 20.63
N ASN A 58 -12.78 0.72 20.99
CA ASN A 58 -12.53 2.14 21.19
C ASN A 58 -12.06 2.89 19.94
N PHE A 59 -11.54 2.19 18.93
CA PHE A 59 -10.95 2.79 17.74
C PHE A 59 -11.35 2.06 16.45
N GLY A 60 -11.10 0.75 16.35
CA GLY A 60 -11.26 0.03 15.08
C GLY A 60 -12.68 0.10 14.51
N GLN A 61 -13.69 -0.27 15.29
CA GLN A 61 -15.09 -0.21 14.89
C GLN A 61 -15.55 1.22 14.55
N PRO A 62 -15.35 2.25 15.39
CA PRO A 62 -15.80 3.60 15.03
C PRO A 62 -15.07 4.15 13.80
N PHE A 63 -13.78 3.89 13.61
CA PHE A 63 -13.04 4.29 12.41
C PHE A 63 -13.62 3.64 11.15
N MET A 64 -13.82 2.32 11.18
CA MET A 64 -14.36 1.58 10.03
C MET A 64 -15.78 2.02 9.69
N ALA A 65 -16.61 2.24 10.71
CA ALA A 65 -17.96 2.74 10.54
C ALA A 65 -17.98 4.14 9.90
N ALA A 66 -17.11 5.04 10.35
CA ALA A 66 -17.04 6.41 9.85
C ALA A 66 -16.59 6.49 8.39
N TYR A 67 -15.55 5.74 8.00
CA TYR A 67 -14.86 5.97 6.73
C TYR A 67 -15.02 4.85 5.71
N CYS A 68 -15.25 3.61 6.15
CA CYS A 68 -15.05 2.44 5.31
C CYS A 68 -16.38 1.78 4.90
N THR A 69 -17.30 1.59 5.85
CA THR A 69 -18.51 0.75 5.67
C THR A 69 -19.53 1.29 4.67
N ARG A 70 -19.47 2.57 4.27
CA ARG A 70 -20.33 3.13 3.20
C ARG A 70 -20.22 2.37 1.88
N CYS A 71 -19.04 1.84 1.57
CA CYS A 71 -18.80 1.03 0.36
C CYS A 71 -18.46 -0.43 0.72
N HIS A 72 -17.87 -0.65 1.90
CA HIS A 72 -17.32 -1.92 2.35
C HIS A 72 -18.14 -2.61 3.45
N ALA A 73 -19.46 -2.42 3.53
CA ALA A 73 -20.27 -3.22 4.45
C ALA A 73 -20.69 -4.56 3.83
N SER A 74 -20.74 -5.62 4.65
CA SER A 74 -21.16 -6.97 4.25
C SER A 74 -22.58 -7.04 3.70
N THR A 75 -23.42 -6.07 4.05
CA THR A 75 -24.80 -5.95 3.58
C THR A 75 -24.93 -5.30 2.19
N LEU A 76 -23.86 -4.69 1.68
CA LEU A 76 -23.85 -4.02 0.36
C LEU A 76 -23.47 -5.00 -0.75
N THR A 77 -24.20 -4.92 -1.86
CA THR A 77 -23.98 -5.76 -3.05
C THR A 77 -24.13 -4.94 -4.33
N GLY A 78 -23.57 -5.44 -5.43
CA GLY A 78 -23.68 -4.80 -6.75
C GLY A 78 -23.19 -3.36 -6.76
N GLU A 79 -23.95 -2.48 -7.41
CA GLU A 79 -23.62 -1.05 -7.55
C GLU A 79 -23.50 -0.32 -6.20
N ALA A 80 -24.21 -0.77 -5.16
CA ALA A 80 -24.15 -0.15 -3.83
C ALA A 80 -22.77 -0.24 -3.17
N ARG A 81 -21.89 -1.14 -3.66
CA ARG A 81 -20.50 -1.24 -3.19
C ARG A 81 -19.58 -0.19 -3.80
N ASN A 82 -20.02 0.57 -4.80
CA ASN A 82 -19.18 1.56 -5.52
C ASN A 82 -17.85 0.95 -6.02
N GLY A 83 -17.89 -0.30 -6.49
CA GLY A 83 -16.69 -1.02 -6.95
C GLY A 83 -15.87 -1.68 -5.84
N ALA A 84 -16.23 -1.52 -4.56
CA ALA A 84 -15.56 -2.21 -3.46
C ALA A 84 -15.61 -3.73 -3.64
N PRO A 85 -14.47 -4.44 -3.59
CA PRO A 85 -14.44 -5.88 -3.80
C PRO A 85 -15.32 -6.63 -2.81
N SER A 86 -15.95 -7.72 -3.25
CA SER A 86 -16.57 -8.69 -2.34
C SER A 86 -15.53 -9.21 -1.33
N PHE A 87 -15.97 -9.53 -0.11
CA PHE A 87 -15.12 -10.03 0.99
C PHE A 87 -14.15 -8.99 1.60
N HIS A 88 -14.11 -7.76 1.09
CA HIS A 88 -13.55 -6.61 1.82
C HIS A 88 -14.66 -5.95 2.63
N ASP A 89 -15.22 -6.70 3.58
CA ASP A 89 -16.35 -6.25 4.41
C ASP A 89 -15.85 -5.79 5.78
N PHE A 90 -15.76 -4.48 5.97
CA PHE A 90 -15.10 -3.83 7.12
C PHE A 90 -16.04 -3.56 8.30
N ASP A 91 -17.27 -4.07 8.25
CA ASP A 91 -18.13 -4.25 9.41
C ASP A 91 -17.84 -5.57 10.17
N LEU A 92 -16.94 -6.42 9.64
CA LEU A 92 -16.53 -7.68 10.26
C LEU A 92 -15.02 -7.66 10.59
N ILE A 93 -14.67 -7.86 11.86
CA ILE A 93 -13.26 -7.78 12.32
C ILE A 93 -12.35 -8.83 11.67
N ASP A 94 -12.85 -10.03 11.41
CA ASP A 94 -12.07 -11.10 10.78
C ASP A 94 -11.68 -10.73 9.34
N ASN A 95 -12.56 -10.04 8.62
CA ASN A 95 -12.28 -9.56 7.27
C ASN A 95 -11.27 -8.40 7.30
N ILE A 96 -11.36 -7.49 8.27
CA ILE A 96 -10.34 -6.45 8.47
C ILE A 96 -8.96 -7.09 8.71
N ARG A 97 -8.88 -8.08 9.60
CA ARG A 97 -7.63 -8.78 9.93
C ARG A 97 -7.05 -9.52 8.73
N ALA A 98 -7.91 -10.13 7.91
CA ALA A 98 -7.51 -10.87 6.72
C ALA A 98 -6.83 -9.99 5.66
N VAL A 99 -7.19 -8.71 5.56
CA VAL A 99 -6.68 -7.77 4.54
C VAL A 99 -6.04 -6.50 5.12
N ARG A 100 -5.60 -6.54 6.38
CA ARG A 100 -5.05 -5.36 7.09
C ARG A 100 -3.95 -4.63 6.34
N GLU A 101 -3.11 -5.34 5.59
CA GLU A 101 -2.05 -4.74 4.78
C GLU A 101 -2.63 -3.91 3.62
N HIS A 102 -3.70 -4.36 2.97
CA HIS A 102 -4.38 -3.59 1.93
C HIS A 102 -5.03 -2.31 2.50
N ILE A 103 -5.55 -2.37 3.73
CA ILE A 103 -6.10 -1.20 4.43
C ILE A 103 -4.97 -0.19 4.72
N ASP A 104 -3.82 -0.67 5.17
CA ASP A 104 -2.63 0.16 5.37
C ASP A 104 -2.16 0.82 4.07
N GLN A 105 -2.05 0.04 2.99
CA GLN A 105 -1.62 0.50 1.66
C GLN A 105 -2.58 1.50 0.99
N THR A 106 -3.82 1.61 1.47
CA THR A 106 -4.82 2.53 0.88
C THR A 106 -5.13 3.73 1.78
N THR A 107 -4.99 3.56 3.09
CA THR A 107 -5.52 4.53 4.07
C THR A 107 -4.52 4.90 5.17
N GLY A 108 -3.56 4.04 5.48
CA GLY A 108 -2.65 4.21 6.62
C GLY A 108 -1.66 5.37 6.45
N SER A 109 -1.10 5.82 7.57
CA SER A 109 0.05 6.74 7.60
C SER A 109 1.08 6.29 8.61
N GLY A 110 2.35 6.26 8.21
CA GLY A 110 3.46 5.77 9.00
C GLY A 110 4.79 6.34 8.52
N PRO A 111 5.92 5.86 9.06
CA PRO A 111 7.25 6.39 8.75
C PRO A 111 7.63 6.36 7.27
N ALA A 112 7.16 5.35 6.52
CA ALA A 112 7.53 5.17 5.12
C ALA A 112 6.58 5.86 4.14
N ALA A 113 5.31 6.06 4.51
CA ALA A 113 4.30 6.57 3.59
C ALA A 113 3.05 7.12 4.27
N THR A 114 2.29 7.92 3.53
CA THR A 114 0.91 8.29 3.85
C THR A 114 0.05 7.98 2.64
N ASN A 115 -0.92 7.07 2.81
CA ASN A 115 -1.80 6.59 1.76
C ASN A 115 -3.18 7.23 1.91
N GLU A 116 -3.67 7.82 0.82
CA GLU A 116 -4.89 8.63 0.81
C GLU A 116 -5.88 8.21 -0.28
N SER A 117 -5.68 7.04 -0.91
CA SER A 117 -6.57 6.54 -1.96
C SER A 117 -7.95 6.16 -1.43
N MET A 118 -8.08 5.93 -0.13
CA MET A 118 -9.34 5.64 0.54
C MET A 118 -9.62 6.58 1.73
N PRO A 119 -10.90 6.95 1.95
CA PRO A 119 -12.02 6.77 1.03
C PRO A 119 -11.93 7.73 -0.18
N PRO A 120 -12.50 7.38 -1.36
CA PRO A 120 -12.42 8.21 -2.57
C PRO A 120 -13.35 9.42 -2.53
N ASP A 121 -14.36 9.40 -1.66
CA ASP A 121 -15.34 10.47 -1.47
C ASP A 121 -15.85 10.53 -0.02
N GLY A 122 -16.62 11.57 0.28
CA GLY A 122 -17.21 11.79 1.60
C GLY A 122 -16.21 12.30 2.64
N ASP A 123 -16.46 11.98 3.91
CA ASP A 123 -15.55 12.31 5.00
C ASP A 123 -14.26 11.49 4.88
N ILE A 124 -13.11 12.16 5.03
CA ILE A 124 -11.79 11.58 4.87
C ILE A 124 -11.07 11.62 6.23
N PRO A 125 -10.39 10.53 6.66
CA PRO A 125 -9.61 10.54 7.89
C PRO A 125 -8.53 11.61 7.88
N THR A 126 -8.37 12.30 9.01
CA THR A 126 -7.23 13.20 9.24
C THR A 126 -5.92 12.41 9.30
N LEU A 127 -4.79 13.10 9.14
CA LEU A 127 -3.46 12.48 9.25
C LEU A 127 -3.28 11.72 10.57
N ALA A 128 -3.74 12.29 11.69
CA ALA A 128 -3.64 11.65 13.01
C ALA A 128 -4.46 10.35 13.10
N GLU A 129 -5.64 10.33 12.49
CA GLU A 129 -6.49 9.12 12.45
C GLU A 129 -5.88 8.04 11.54
N ARG A 130 -5.24 8.43 10.43
CA ARG A 130 -4.50 7.50 9.56
C ARG A 130 -3.29 6.88 10.26
N GLN A 131 -2.61 7.65 11.11
CA GLN A 131 -1.51 7.16 11.95
C GLN A 131 -2.01 6.15 12.98
N GLN A 132 -3.10 6.47 13.69
CA GLN A 132 -3.73 5.54 14.63
C GLN A 132 -4.22 4.26 13.92
N LEU A 133 -4.76 4.38 12.70
CA LEU A 133 -5.15 3.23 11.89
C LEU A 133 -3.95 2.32 11.63
N ALA A 134 -2.84 2.87 11.14
CA ALA A 134 -1.65 2.09 10.80
C ALA A 134 -1.06 1.39 12.05
N GLU A 135 -1.02 2.07 13.20
CA GLU A 135 -0.59 1.49 14.48
C GLU A 135 -1.51 0.34 14.93
N TRP A 136 -2.84 0.53 14.85
CA TRP A 136 -3.81 -0.49 15.23
C TRP A 136 -3.73 -1.73 14.32
N LEU A 137 -3.56 -1.54 13.01
CA LEU A 137 -3.35 -2.63 12.04
C LEU A 137 -2.02 -3.37 12.29
N ALA A 138 -0.95 -2.63 12.60
CA ALA A 138 0.35 -3.19 12.96
C ALA A 138 0.27 -4.04 14.24
N CYS A 139 -0.59 -3.67 15.19
CA CYS A 139 -0.91 -4.48 16.37
C CYS A 139 -1.76 -5.73 16.09
N GLY A 140 -2.15 -5.97 14.84
CA GLY A 140 -3.00 -7.11 14.48
C GLY A 140 -4.49 -6.84 14.61
N ALA A 141 -4.89 -5.56 14.65
CA ALA A 141 -6.28 -5.16 14.85
C ALA A 141 -6.92 -5.87 16.06
N PRO A 142 -6.37 -5.67 17.29
CA PRO A 142 -6.81 -6.35 18.50
C PRO A 142 -8.26 -6.00 18.87
#